data_AF-A0A6C0K444-F1
#
_entry.id   AF-A0A6C0K444-F1
#
_cell.length_a   1.000
_cell.length_b   1.000
_cell.length_c   1.000
_cell.angle_alpha   90.00
_cell.angle_beta   90.00
_cell.angle_gamma   90.00
#
_symmetry.space_group_name_H-M   'P 1'
#
loop_
_entity.id
_entity.type
_entity.pdbx_description
1 polymer ?
#
loop_
_entity_poly.entity_id
_entity_poly.type
_entity_poly.pdbx_seq_one_letter_code
_entity_poly.pdbx_strand_id
1 'polypeptide(L)'
;MSNAASAAPKSPNIKLPNSTAVINASTNIKNVAMNTANNIKNTMNTAANSIKNGAATVANNIKNSAVSAVNSMGNSFKSVQNVTEPIADSINESVAAVPSTAPSLYVMLPLIIGIGVLIILLTLVIYYRTAIGNAFDTMKTNISNYFSPPPPPPPVVDEQELNTVNQMVGGRKTVFNVNSNKYTYSDAEPLCKALGAELATYDQVKKAWDQGADWCNYGWIKGQAAVYPTQKSTYDALQQSSVADERMACGNVGINGGHMDNPDLRYGVNCYGDKPSQTDHDLEITNERMQPPLTPNALKQKMIELEFKANSNLIGLLPFNSKGW
;
A
#
# COMPACT_ATOMS: atom_id res chain seq x y z
N MET A 1 -42.76 72.42 23.71
CA MET A 1 -42.69 71.14 24.47
C MET A 1 -43.59 70.16 23.73
N SER A 2 -43.02 69.45 22.75
CA SER A 2 -42.66 68.02 22.80
C SER A 2 -43.85 67.10 22.46
N ASN A 3 -43.85 66.51 21.26
CA ASN A 3 -43.85 65.06 21.14
C ASN A 3 -43.43 64.58 19.76
N ALA A 4 -42.49 63.64 19.77
CA ALA A 4 -42.01 62.89 18.62
C ALA A 4 -42.96 61.71 18.33
N ALA A 5 -43.23 61.43 17.06
CA ALA A 5 -43.84 60.18 16.61
C ALA A 5 -42.94 59.57 15.52
N SER A 6 -42.26 58.49 15.90
CA SER A 6 -41.38 57.68 15.05
C SER A 6 -42.20 56.85 14.06
N ALA A 7 -41.81 56.88 12.78
CA ALA A 7 -42.39 56.05 11.73
C ALA A 7 -41.86 54.61 11.78
N ALA A 8 -42.74 53.63 11.55
CA ALA A 8 -42.39 52.22 11.35
C ALA A 8 -42.23 51.89 9.85
N PRO A 9 -41.27 51.03 9.44
CA PRO A 9 -41.12 50.62 8.05
C PRO A 9 -42.12 49.51 7.66
N LYS A 10 -42.66 49.58 6.43
CA LYS A 10 -43.55 48.57 5.85
C LYS A 10 -42.77 47.34 5.36
N SER A 11 -43.21 46.15 5.72
CA SER A 11 -42.69 44.86 5.22
C SER A 11 -43.03 44.61 3.74
N PRO A 12 -42.13 43.99 2.95
CA PRO A 12 -42.42 43.61 1.57
C PRO A 12 -43.25 42.32 1.49
N ASN A 13 -44.21 42.32 0.56
CA ASN A 13 -45.16 41.24 0.36
C ASN A 13 -44.55 40.17 -0.57
N ILE A 14 -44.13 39.02 0.00
CA ILE A 14 -43.56 37.89 -0.77
C ILE A 14 -44.71 37.02 -1.29
N LYS A 15 -44.87 37.00 -2.61
CA LYS A 15 -45.89 36.18 -3.29
C LYS A 15 -45.37 34.74 -3.43
N LEU A 16 -45.94 33.81 -2.66
CA LEU A 16 -45.63 32.38 -2.74
C LEU A 16 -46.01 31.79 -4.12
N PRO A 17 -45.19 30.89 -4.70
CA PRO A 17 -45.49 30.26 -5.98
C PRO A 17 -46.72 29.33 -5.89
N ASN A 18 -47.51 29.31 -6.96
CA ASN A 18 -48.71 28.47 -7.11
C ASN A 18 -48.37 26.97 -6.94
N SER A 19 -49.18 26.25 -6.15
CA SER A 19 -49.06 24.82 -5.85
C SER A 19 -48.96 23.92 -7.08
N THR A 20 -49.54 24.30 -8.22
CA THR A 20 -49.46 23.53 -9.47
C THR A 20 -48.03 23.51 -10.05
N ALA A 21 -47.25 24.57 -9.86
CA ALA A 21 -45.86 24.64 -10.34
C ALA A 21 -44.93 23.73 -9.51
N VAL A 22 -45.17 23.64 -8.20
CA VAL A 22 -44.41 22.78 -7.29
C VAL A 22 -44.69 21.30 -7.55
N ILE A 23 -45.95 20.94 -7.83
CA ILE A 23 -46.34 19.56 -8.13
C ILE A 23 -45.72 19.09 -9.46
N ASN A 24 -45.75 19.92 -10.50
CA ASN A 24 -45.16 19.60 -11.81
C ASN A 24 -43.63 19.46 -11.74
N ALA A 25 -42.95 20.31 -10.97
CA ALA A 25 -41.51 20.20 -10.73
C ALA A 25 -41.15 18.88 -10.01
N SER A 26 -41.92 18.50 -8.98
CA SER A 26 -41.69 17.25 -8.24
C SER A 26 -41.87 15.99 -9.10
N THR A 27 -42.77 16.05 -10.08
CA THR A 27 -43.05 14.92 -10.98
C THR A 27 -41.94 14.75 -12.01
N ASN A 28 -41.42 15.86 -12.55
CA ASN A 28 -40.28 15.84 -13.47
C ASN A 28 -39.00 15.34 -12.80
N ILE A 29 -38.75 15.72 -11.55
CA ILE A 29 -37.57 15.25 -10.79
C ILE A 29 -37.65 13.73 -10.55
N LYS A 30 -38.83 13.20 -10.20
CA LYS A 30 -39.02 11.74 -10.04
C LYS A 30 -38.78 10.97 -11.34
N ASN A 31 -39.25 11.49 -12.47
CA ASN A 31 -39.06 10.85 -13.77
C ASN A 31 -37.59 10.85 -14.22
N VAL A 32 -36.86 11.94 -13.97
CA VAL A 32 -35.42 12.02 -14.23
C VAL A 32 -34.65 11.03 -13.34
N ALA A 33 -34.99 10.95 -12.05
CA ALA A 33 -34.35 10.01 -11.13
C ALA A 33 -34.59 8.54 -11.53
N MET A 34 -35.80 8.18 -11.94
CA MET A 34 -36.12 6.83 -12.41
C MET A 34 -35.40 6.47 -13.72
N ASN A 35 -35.28 7.42 -14.65
CA ASN A 35 -34.53 7.19 -15.90
C ASN A 35 -33.03 7.04 -15.66
N THR A 36 -32.44 7.83 -14.76
CA THR A 36 -31.03 7.70 -14.38
C THR A 36 -30.76 6.35 -13.68
N ALA A 37 -31.65 5.93 -12.78
CA ALA A 37 -31.52 4.63 -12.11
C ALA A 37 -31.60 3.44 -13.09
N ASN A 38 -32.50 3.51 -14.08
CA ASN A 38 -32.64 2.46 -15.09
C ASN A 38 -31.41 2.38 -16.02
N ASN A 39 -30.83 3.53 -16.39
CA ASN A 39 -29.60 3.56 -17.18
C ASN A 39 -28.40 2.98 -16.41
N ILE A 40 -28.25 3.32 -15.12
CA ILE A 40 -27.20 2.75 -14.26
C ILE A 40 -27.36 1.23 -14.14
N LYS A 41 -28.59 0.74 -13.91
CA LYS A 41 -28.88 -0.70 -13.82
C LYS A 41 -28.51 -1.44 -15.11
N ASN A 42 -28.78 -0.85 -16.26
CA ASN A 42 -28.42 -1.44 -17.55
C ASN A 42 -26.90 -1.44 -17.78
N THR A 43 -26.19 -0.37 -17.44
CA THR A 43 -24.71 -0.32 -17.51
C THR A 43 -24.05 -1.33 -16.59
N MET A 44 -24.56 -1.49 -15.35
CA MET A 44 -24.07 -2.49 -14.40
C MET A 44 -24.31 -3.92 -14.88
N ASN A 45 -25.48 -4.20 -15.49
CA ASN A 45 -25.77 -5.52 -16.07
C ASN A 45 -24.83 -5.85 -17.25
N THR A 46 -24.52 -4.87 -18.10
CA THR A 46 -23.55 -5.04 -19.20
C THR A 46 -22.14 -5.28 -18.66
N ALA A 47 -21.71 -4.56 -17.64
CA ALA A 47 -20.42 -4.77 -16.99
C ALA A 47 -20.32 -6.15 -16.32
N ALA A 48 -21.38 -6.58 -15.62
CA ALA A 48 -21.46 -7.90 -15.00
C ALA A 48 -21.38 -9.03 -16.04
N ASN A 49 -22.03 -8.87 -17.19
CA ASN A 49 -21.97 -9.86 -18.28
C ASN A 49 -20.58 -9.92 -18.92
N SER A 50 -19.88 -8.80 -19.10
CA SER A 50 -18.50 -8.78 -19.59
C SER A 50 -17.52 -9.46 -18.62
N ILE A 51 -17.71 -9.28 -17.31
CA ILE A 51 -16.90 -9.95 -16.28
C ILE A 51 -17.18 -11.47 -16.28
N LYS A 52 -18.44 -11.88 -16.35
CA LYS A 52 -18.83 -13.30 -16.41
C LYS A 52 -18.27 -14.00 -17.65
N ASN A 53 -18.27 -13.31 -18.79
CA ASN A 53 -17.71 -13.83 -20.04
C ASN A 53 -16.17 -13.89 -19.99
N GLY A 54 -15.51 -12.89 -19.39
CA GLY A 54 -14.06 -12.90 -19.17
C GLY A 54 -13.62 -14.04 -18.24
N ALA A 55 -14.37 -14.29 -17.16
CA ALA A 55 -14.11 -15.40 -16.24
C ALA A 55 -14.29 -16.76 -16.92
N ALA A 56 -15.29 -16.91 -17.79
CA ALA A 56 -15.49 -18.13 -18.58
C ALA A 56 -14.34 -18.37 -19.59
N THR A 57 -13.82 -17.31 -20.23
CA THR A 57 -12.66 -17.40 -21.13
C THR A 57 -11.39 -17.81 -20.39
N VAL A 58 -11.14 -17.25 -19.20
CA VAL A 58 -9.97 -17.62 -18.37
C VAL A 58 -10.09 -19.06 -17.87
N ALA A 59 -11.27 -19.49 -17.41
CA ALA A 59 -11.51 -20.87 -16.99
C ALA A 59 -11.31 -21.87 -18.13
N ASN A 60 -11.77 -21.55 -19.34
CA ASN A 60 -11.58 -22.38 -20.53
C ASN A 60 -10.11 -22.44 -20.95
N ASN A 61 -9.36 -21.34 -20.86
CA ASN A 61 -7.91 -21.33 -21.15
C ASN A 61 -7.13 -22.20 -20.16
N ILE A 62 -7.45 -22.12 -18.86
CA ILE A 62 -6.82 -22.95 -17.82
C ILE A 62 -7.13 -24.44 -18.04
N LYS A 63 -8.40 -24.78 -18.36
CA LYS A 63 -8.80 -26.15 -18.65
C LYS A 63 -8.04 -26.71 -19.85
N ASN A 64 -7.88 -25.93 -20.91
CA ASN A 64 -7.16 -26.34 -22.11
C ASN A 64 -5.65 -26.51 -21.84
N SER A 65 -5.02 -25.60 -21.06
CA SER A 65 -3.62 -25.73 -20.65
C SER A 65 -3.36 -26.95 -19.76
N ALA A 66 -4.27 -27.27 -18.84
CA ALA A 66 -4.17 -28.46 -17.99
C ALA A 66 -4.30 -29.77 -18.80
N VAL A 67 -5.22 -29.80 -19.77
CA VAL A 67 -5.40 -30.97 -20.67
C VAL A 67 -4.16 -31.16 -21.56
N SER A 68 -3.57 -30.09 -22.09
CA SER A 68 -2.32 -30.17 -22.86
C SER A 68 -1.14 -30.69 -22.02
N ALA A 69 -1.02 -30.28 -20.75
CA ALA A 69 0.05 -30.75 -19.86
C ALA A 69 -0.09 -32.26 -19.54
N VAL A 70 -1.32 -32.74 -19.27
CA VAL A 70 -1.59 -34.17 -19.01
C VAL A 70 -1.27 -35.03 -20.24
N ASN A 71 -1.62 -34.55 -21.44
CA ASN A 71 -1.33 -35.26 -22.68
C ASN A 71 0.18 -35.31 -22.99
N SER A 72 0.94 -34.26 -22.68
CA SER A 72 2.41 -34.25 -22.80
C SER A 72 3.09 -35.19 -21.80
N MET A 73 2.51 -35.35 -20.60
CA MET A 73 3.00 -36.30 -19.59
C MET A 73 2.71 -37.76 -19.99
N GLY A 74 1.53 -38.04 -20.54
CA GLY A 74 1.16 -39.37 -21.03
C GLY A 74 2.02 -39.85 -22.21
N ASN A 75 2.41 -38.95 -23.11
CA ASN A 75 3.29 -39.27 -24.24
C ASN A 75 4.74 -39.52 -23.78
N SER A 76 5.20 -38.81 -22.74
CA SER A 76 6.52 -39.05 -22.14
C SER A 76 6.59 -40.39 -21.40
N PHE A 77 5.49 -40.80 -20.76
CA PHE A 77 5.41 -42.09 -20.07
C PHE A 77 5.36 -43.29 -21.03
N LYS A 78 4.67 -43.15 -22.17
CA LYS A 78 4.67 -44.15 -23.25
C LYS A 78 6.03 -44.33 -23.91
N SER A 79 6.85 -43.27 -23.98
CA SER A 79 8.21 -43.34 -24.52
C SER A 79 9.19 -44.10 -23.60
N VAL A 80 8.88 -44.23 -22.30
CA VAL A 80 9.70 -44.95 -21.32
C VAL A 80 9.34 -46.45 -21.27
N GLN A 81 8.11 -46.83 -21.62
CA GLN A 81 7.70 -48.25 -21.70
C GLN A 81 8.37 -49.07 -22.81
N ASN A 82 9.03 -48.43 -23.78
CA ASN A 82 9.71 -49.12 -24.90
C ASN A 82 11.20 -49.42 -24.65
N VAL A 83 11.71 -49.25 -23.42
CA VAL A 83 13.13 -49.46 -23.09
C VAL A 83 13.35 -50.63 -22.12
N THR A 84 12.32 -51.41 -21.82
CA THR A 84 12.37 -52.51 -20.84
C THR A 84 12.34 -53.87 -21.51
N GLU A 85 13.47 -54.30 -22.06
CA GLU A 85 13.75 -55.74 -22.21
C GLU A 85 15.10 -56.19 -21.61
N PRO A 86 16.18 -55.37 -21.47
CA PRO A 86 17.42 -55.86 -20.86
C PRO A 86 17.58 -55.58 -19.36
N ILE A 87 16.60 -54.93 -18.70
CA ILE A 87 16.70 -54.54 -17.27
C ILE A 87 15.91 -55.50 -16.34
N ALA A 88 15.01 -56.31 -16.88
CA ALA A 88 14.14 -57.19 -16.08
C ALA A 88 14.91 -58.34 -15.40
N ASP A 89 15.94 -58.88 -16.07
CA ASP A 89 16.64 -60.09 -15.60
C ASP A 89 17.61 -59.81 -14.45
N SER A 90 18.19 -58.61 -14.38
CA SER A 90 19.10 -58.21 -13.29
C SER A 90 18.37 -57.81 -12.01
N ILE A 91 17.09 -57.44 -12.10
CA ILE A 91 16.25 -57.18 -10.92
C ILE A 91 15.85 -58.50 -10.25
N ASN A 92 15.59 -59.56 -11.03
CA ASN A 92 15.05 -60.81 -10.49
C ASN A 92 16.07 -61.61 -9.65
N GLU A 93 17.37 -61.44 -9.88
CA GLU A 93 18.43 -62.09 -9.10
C GLU A 93 18.67 -61.41 -7.74
N SER A 94 18.37 -60.11 -7.64
CA SER A 94 18.47 -59.34 -6.39
C SER A 94 17.29 -59.55 -5.42
N VAL A 95 16.17 -60.10 -5.91
CA VAL A 95 14.95 -60.32 -5.13
C VAL A 95 14.92 -61.72 -4.49
N ALA A 96 15.65 -62.69 -5.05
CA ALA A 96 15.70 -64.07 -4.53
C ALA A 96 16.55 -64.23 -3.25
N ALA A 97 17.31 -63.21 -2.84
CA ALA A 97 18.23 -63.26 -1.69
C ALA A 97 17.63 -62.71 -0.37
N VAL A 98 16.35 -62.36 -0.32
CA VAL A 98 15.72 -61.81 0.90
C VAL A 98 14.95 -62.90 1.65
N PRO A 99 15.33 -63.27 2.89
CA PRO A 99 14.61 -64.26 3.68
C PRO A 99 13.20 -63.75 4.04
N SER A 100 12.19 -64.56 3.75
CA SER A 100 10.76 -64.25 3.90
C SER A 100 10.23 -64.30 5.34
N THR A 101 11.00 -63.82 6.32
CA THR A 101 10.58 -63.78 7.74
C THR A 101 11.05 -62.51 8.46
N ALA A 102 10.57 -61.34 8.03
CA ALA A 102 10.59 -60.14 8.87
C ALA A 102 9.38 -59.25 8.56
N PRO A 103 8.40 -59.11 9.49
CA PRO A 103 7.18 -58.32 9.27
C PRO A 103 7.40 -56.79 9.27
N SER A 104 8.63 -56.30 9.17
CA SER A 104 8.95 -54.87 9.34
C SER A 104 9.10 -54.09 8.03
N LEU A 105 9.26 -54.71 6.86
CA LEU A 105 9.51 -53.95 5.62
C LEU A 105 8.23 -53.45 4.94
N TYR A 106 7.13 -54.21 5.01
CA TYR A 106 5.83 -53.86 4.42
C TYR A 106 5.12 -52.69 5.14
N VAL A 107 5.45 -52.47 6.42
CA VAL A 107 4.87 -51.38 7.22
C VAL A 107 5.67 -50.08 7.06
N MET A 108 6.98 -50.17 6.82
CA MET A 108 7.85 -49.00 6.72
C MET A 108 7.76 -48.29 5.35
N LEU A 109 7.51 -49.04 4.26
CA LEU A 109 7.41 -48.48 2.91
C LEU A 109 6.23 -47.48 2.73
N PRO A 110 4.98 -47.78 3.14
CA PRO A 110 3.89 -46.80 3.06
C PRO A 110 4.10 -45.61 4.00
N LEU A 111 4.82 -45.79 5.11
CA LEU A 111 5.10 -44.73 6.07
C LEU A 111 6.09 -43.71 5.51
N ILE A 112 7.15 -44.15 4.82
CA ILE A 112 8.11 -43.28 4.14
C ILE A 112 7.45 -42.51 2.98
N ILE A 113 6.60 -43.18 2.20
CA ILE A 113 5.83 -42.53 1.12
C ILE A 113 4.86 -41.50 1.72
N GLY A 114 4.19 -41.82 2.82
CA GLY A 114 3.29 -40.90 3.53
C GLY A 114 4.00 -39.66 4.04
N ILE A 115 5.19 -39.81 4.63
CA ILE A 115 6.01 -38.67 5.10
C ILE A 115 6.48 -37.83 3.91
N GLY A 116 6.89 -38.45 2.80
CA GLY A 116 7.29 -37.74 1.58
C GLY A 116 6.16 -36.89 0.98
N VAL A 117 4.95 -37.44 0.88
CA VAL A 117 3.76 -36.71 0.41
C VAL A 117 3.41 -35.57 1.37
N LEU A 118 3.50 -35.79 2.68
CA LEU A 118 3.24 -34.75 3.68
C LEU A 118 4.22 -33.59 3.56
N ILE A 119 5.51 -33.86 3.36
CA ILE A 119 6.54 -32.82 3.16
C ILE A 119 6.26 -32.03 1.89
N ILE A 120 5.92 -32.70 0.79
CA ILE A 120 5.56 -32.04 -0.49
C ILE A 120 4.32 -31.16 -0.33
N LEU A 121 3.30 -31.61 0.41
CA LEU A 121 2.11 -30.82 0.71
C LEU A 121 2.44 -29.60 1.59
N LEU A 122 3.30 -29.77 2.61
CA LEU A 122 3.72 -28.67 3.47
C LEU A 122 4.55 -27.62 2.71
N THR A 123 5.45 -28.04 1.82
CA THR A 123 6.22 -27.11 0.98
C THR A 123 5.34 -26.40 -0.03
N LEU A 124 4.38 -27.07 -0.65
CA LEU A 124 3.36 -26.43 -1.49
C LEU A 124 2.53 -25.41 -0.71
N VAL A 125 2.07 -25.77 0.49
CA VAL A 125 1.32 -24.86 1.35
C VAL A 125 2.17 -23.65 1.73
N ILE A 126 3.45 -23.83 2.12
CA ILE A 126 4.34 -22.71 2.46
C ILE A 126 4.64 -21.83 1.23
N TYR A 127 4.86 -22.44 0.07
CA TYR A 127 5.09 -21.72 -1.19
C TYR A 127 3.87 -20.87 -1.57
N TYR A 128 2.66 -21.40 -1.40
CA TYR A 128 1.42 -20.69 -1.69
C TYR A 128 0.84 -19.90 -0.51
N ARG A 129 1.43 -19.94 0.70
CA ARG A 129 0.91 -19.22 1.88
C ARG A 129 0.79 -17.73 1.62
N THR A 130 1.78 -17.13 0.98
CA THR A 130 1.78 -15.69 0.64
C THR A 130 0.73 -15.38 -0.44
N ALA A 131 0.55 -16.27 -1.42
CA ALA A 131 -0.45 -16.11 -2.47
C ALA A 131 -1.89 -16.25 -1.95
N ILE A 132 -2.13 -17.24 -1.09
CA ILE A 132 -3.42 -17.47 -0.44
C ILE A 132 -3.73 -16.35 0.55
N GLY A 133 -2.74 -15.87 1.33
CA GLY A 133 -2.89 -14.72 2.23
C GLY A 133 -3.32 -13.46 1.50
N ASN A 134 -2.59 -13.07 0.45
CA ASN A 134 -2.90 -11.90 -0.35
C ASN A 134 -4.28 -12.02 -1.04
N ALA A 135 -4.68 -13.22 -1.47
CA ALA A 135 -5.98 -13.49 -2.05
C ALA A 135 -7.13 -13.39 -1.02
N PHE A 136 -6.94 -13.94 0.19
CA PHE A 136 -7.92 -13.81 1.28
C PHE A 136 -8.04 -12.38 1.78
N ASP A 137 -6.95 -11.61 1.86
CA ASP A 137 -6.99 -10.20 2.26
C ASP A 137 -7.68 -9.31 1.22
N THR A 138 -7.42 -9.58 -0.07
CA THR A 138 -8.14 -8.92 -1.18
C THR A 138 -9.61 -9.31 -1.21
N MET A 139 -9.95 -10.56 -0.91
CA MET A 139 -11.34 -11.02 -0.83
C MET A 139 -12.06 -10.44 0.40
N LYS A 140 -11.39 -10.38 1.55
CA LYS A 140 -11.92 -9.83 2.81
C LYS A 140 -12.19 -8.33 2.71
N THR A 141 -11.30 -7.56 2.08
CA THR A 141 -11.50 -6.12 1.87
C THR A 141 -12.66 -5.83 0.92
N ASN A 142 -12.78 -6.58 -0.19
CA ASN A 142 -13.88 -6.43 -1.14
C ASN A 142 -15.25 -6.85 -0.56
N ILE A 143 -15.29 -7.88 0.30
CA ILE A 143 -16.54 -8.32 0.97
C ILE A 143 -16.89 -7.39 2.14
N SER A 144 -15.91 -6.93 2.92
CA SER A 144 -16.13 -5.98 4.02
C SER A 144 -16.76 -4.68 3.53
N ASN A 145 -16.37 -4.19 2.34
CA ASN A 145 -16.96 -3.00 1.73
C ASN A 145 -18.41 -3.19 1.25
N TYR A 146 -18.87 -4.44 1.08
CA TYR A 146 -20.24 -4.76 0.65
C TYR A 146 -21.21 -4.95 1.83
N PHE A 147 -20.69 -5.33 3.00
CA PHE A 147 -21.48 -5.56 4.23
C PHE A 147 -21.26 -4.52 5.33
N SER A 148 -20.36 -3.55 5.12
CA SER A 148 -20.30 -2.38 5.99
C SER A 148 -21.58 -1.57 5.78
N PRO A 149 -22.35 -1.23 6.84
CA PRO A 149 -23.41 -0.26 6.69
C PRO A 149 -22.83 1.01 6.07
N PRO A 150 -23.58 1.73 5.22
CA PRO A 150 -23.12 3.03 4.75
C PRO A 150 -22.67 3.84 5.97
N PRO A 151 -21.51 4.51 5.90
CA PRO A 151 -21.02 5.29 7.04
C PRO A 151 -22.17 6.17 7.51
N PRO A 152 -22.40 6.26 8.83
CA PRO A 152 -23.45 7.13 9.34
C PRO A 152 -23.25 8.50 8.68
N PRO A 153 -24.34 9.17 8.26
CA PRO A 153 -24.23 10.53 7.78
C PRO A 153 -23.38 11.28 8.80
N PRO A 154 -22.37 12.06 8.35
CA PRO A 154 -21.51 12.78 9.27
C PRO A 154 -22.40 13.47 10.30
N PRO A 155 -22.08 13.39 11.60
CA PRO A 155 -22.86 14.09 12.61
C PRO A 155 -23.09 15.50 12.08
N VAL A 156 -24.32 16.00 12.15
CA VAL A 156 -24.63 17.37 11.77
C VAL A 156 -23.83 18.24 12.72
N VAL A 157 -22.60 18.55 12.32
CA VAL A 157 -21.70 19.43 13.05
C VAL A 157 -22.37 20.78 12.94
N ASP A 158 -22.63 21.40 14.08
CA ASP A 158 -23.12 22.76 14.12
C ASP A 158 -22.18 23.60 13.26
N GLU A 159 -22.71 24.15 12.17
CA GLU A 159 -21.98 24.95 11.19
C GLU A 159 -21.28 26.13 11.89
N GLN A 160 -21.79 26.53 13.05
CA GLN A 160 -21.23 27.56 13.90
C GLN A 160 -20.02 27.07 14.72
N GLU A 161 -19.99 25.80 15.16
CA GLU A 161 -18.86 25.22 15.90
C GLU A 161 -17.73 24.79 14.95
N LEU A 162 -18.06 24.25 13.77
CA LEU A 162 -17.09 23.96 12.71
C LEU A 162 -16.45 25.23 12.16
N ASN A 163 -17.23 26.30 11.97
CA ASN A 163 -16.67 27.60 11.58
C ASN A 163 -15.82 28.19 12.70
N THR A 164 -16.20 28.06 13.96
CA THR A 164 -15.41 28.58 15.09
C THR A 164 -14.09 27.81 15.27
N VAL A 165 -14.08 26.49 15.06
CA VAL A 165 -12.85 25.67 15.02
C VAL A 165 -12.02 25.97 13.77
N ASN A 166 -12.63 26.13 12.59
CA ASN A 166 -11.95 26.55 11.36
C ASN A 166 -11.52 28.02 11.36
N GLN A 167 -11.99 28.87 12.29
CA GLN A 167 -11.57 30.27 12.42
C GLN A 167 -10.52 30.44 13.52
N MET A 168 -10.54 29.61 14.56
CA MET A 168 -9.45 29.50 15.56
C MET A 168 -8.28 28.62 15.07
N VAL A 169 -8.55 27.65 14.19
CA VAL A 169 -7.62 26.78 13.45
C VAL A 169 -7.78 27.06 11.95
N GLY A 170 -7.96 28.33 11.57
CA GLY A 170 -7.90 28.76 10.17
C GLY A 170 -6.59 28.30 9.57
N GLY A 171 -6.69 27.19 8.83
CA GLY A 171 -5.59 26.37 8.36
C GLY A 171 -4.53 27.27 7.76
N ARG A 172 -3.41 27.43 8.46
CA ARG A 172 -2.26 28.05 7.82
C ARG A 172 -1.84 27.08 6.75
N LYS A 173 -2.11 27.45 5.49
CA LYS A 173 -1.62 26.70 4.34
C LYS A 173 -0.14 26.38 4.56
N THR A 174 0.16 25.09 4.59
CA THR A 174 1.49 24.59 4.86
C THR A 174 1.89 23.61 3.77
N VAL A 175 3.19 23.42 3.61
CA VAL A 175 3.69 22.32 2.80
C VAL A 175 3.58 21.03 3.61
N PHE A 176 3.16 19.97 2.94
CA PHE A 176 3.25 18.60 3.45
C PHE A 176 3.73 17.67 2.33
N ASN A 177 4.43 16.60 2.71
CA ASN A 177 4.98 15.62 1.77
C ASN A 177 4.15 14.34 1.78
N VAL A 178 3.65 13.94 0.62
CA VAL A 178 3.15 12.59 0.36
C VAL A 178 4.36 11.71 0.14
N ASN A 179 4.58 10.77 1.04
CA ASN A 179 5.87 10.12 1.16
C ASN A 179 6.09 8.88 0.27
N SER A 180 5.04 8.43 -0.41
CA SER A 180 5.09 7.20 -1.18
C SER A 180 5.80 7.49 -2.51
N ASN A 181 7.00 6.94 -2.70
CA ASN A 181 7.83 7.18 -3.88
C ASN A 181 7.35 6.39 -5.11
N LYS A 182 6.08 6.58 -5.49
CA LYS A 182 5.42 5.85 -6.58
C LYS A 182 4.78 6.76 -7.63
N TYR A 183 4.81 8.08 -7.43
CA TYR A 183 4.14 9.05 -8.29
C TYR A 183 5.11 9.65 -9.30
N THR A 184 4.69 9.72 -10.57
CA THR A 184 5.40 10.48 -11.60
C THR A 184 5.05 11.97 -11.51
N TYR A 185 5.73 12.82 -12.28
CA TYR A 185 5.40 14.26 -12.28
C TYR A 185 3.96 14.53 -12.73
N SER A 186 3.43 13.76 -13.69
CA SER A 186 2.04 13.90 -14.16
C SER A 186 1.01 13.54 -13.09
N ASP A 187 1.36 12.70 -12.13
CA ASP A 187 0.49 12.31 -11.02
C ASP A 187 0.41 13.39 -9.93
N ALA A 188 1.43 14.25 -9.83
CA ALA A 188 1.68 15.11 -8.67
C ALA A 188 0.59 16.17 -8.46
N GLU A 189 0.22 16.91 -9.50
CA GLU A 189 -0.81 17.95 -9.43
C GLU A 189 -2.23 17.38 -9.16
N PRO A 190 -2.70 16.33 -9.86
CA PRO A 190 -3.95 15.66 -9.52
C PRO A 190 -3.98 15.11 -8.08
N LEU A 191 -2.85 14.56 -7.60
CA LEU A 191 -2.76 14.04 -6.24
C LEU A 191 -2.96 15.14 -5.20
N CYS A 192 -2.26 16.28 -5.33
CA CYS A 192 -2.45 17.39 -4.39
C CYS A 192 -3.89 17.92 -4.43
N LYS A 193 -4.50 18.02 -5.62
CA LYS A 193 -5.89 18.44 -5.77
C LYS A 193 -6.87 17.50 -5.06
N ALA A 194 -6.65 16.20 -5.13
CA ALA A 194 -7.45 15.21 -4.41
C ALA A 194 -7.35 15.37 -2.88
N LEU A 195 -6.25 15.94 -2.38
CA LEU A 195 -6.03 16.26 -0.97
C LEU A 195 -6.45 17.68 -0.58
N GLY A 196 -7.19 18.40 -1.44
CA GLY A 196 -7.60 19.79 -1.18
C GLY A 196 -6.45 20.80 -1.22
N ALA A 197 -5.34 20.45 -1.86
CA ALA A 197 -4.11 21.24 -1.94
C ALA A 197 -3.71 21.51 -3.41
N GLU A 198 -2.69 22.34 -3.59
CA GLU A 198 -2.01 22.51 -4.88
C GLU A 198 -0.61 21.92 -4.83
N LEU A 199 0.00 21.65 -5.99
CA LEU A 199 1.40 21.29 -6.04
C LEU A 199 2.25 22.46 -5.52
N ALA A 200 3.16 22.18 -4.59
CA ALA A 200 3.95 23.24 -3.96
C ALA A 200 4.94 23.88 -4.96
N THR A 201 5.29 25.14 -4.73
CA THR A 201 6.43 25.80 -5.38
C THR A 201 7.71 25.60 -4.58
N TYR A 202 8.87 25.82 -5.21
CA TYR A 202 10.16 25.81 -4.50
C TYR A 202 10.15 26.77 -3.30
N ASP A 203 9.66 28.00 -3.48
CA ASP A 203 9.62 29.01 -2.41
C ASP A 203 8.74 28.59 -1.23
N GLN A 204 7.63 27.89 -1.49
CA GLN A 204 6.79 27.33 -0.44
C GLN A 204 7.53 26.24 0.35
N VAL A 205 8.25 25.34 -0.33
CA VAL A 205 9.08 24.31 0.33
C VAL A 205 10.23 24.96 1.11
N LYS A 206 10.89 25.96 0.55
CA LYS A 206 11.95 26.71 1.23
C LYS A 206 11.41 27.38 2.49
N LYS A 207 10.26 28.05 2.42
CA LYS A 207 9.61 28.66 3.58
C LYS A 207 9.25 27.63 4.65
N ALA A 208 8.80 26.43 4.25
CA ALA A 208 8.53 25.35 5.19
C ALA A 208 9.83 24.86 5.87
N TRP A 209 10.95 24.79 5.15
CA TRP A 209 12.26 24.51 5.74
C TRP A 209 12.72 25.60 6.71
N ASP A 210 12.55 26.89 6.36
CA ASP A 210 12.82 28.01 7.28
C ASP A 210 11.98 27.91 8.58
N GLN A 211 10.87 27.14 8.54
CA GLN A 211 9.96 26.86 9.66
C GLN A 211 10.17 25.48 10.32
N GLY A 212 11.23 24.74 9.96
CA GLY A 212 11.59 23.48 10.60
C GLY A 212 11.18 22.20 9.86
N ALA A 213 10.70 22.28 8.61
CA ALA A 213 10.42 21.08 7.83
C ALA A 213 11.70 20.24 7.58
N ASP A 214 11.60 18.91 7.74
CA ASP A 214 12.74 18.01 7.77
C ASP A 214 12.42 16.54 7.38
N TRP A 215 11.69 16.32 6.29
CA TRP A 215 11.18 14.98 5.98
C TRP A 215 12.12 14.07 5.19
N CYS A 216 13.28 14.56 4.72
CA CYS A 216 14.30 13.74 4.02
C CYS A 216 13.72 12.78 2.96
N ASN A 217 12.73 13.25 2.19
CA ASN A 217 12.05 12.45 1.17
C ASN A 217 11.72 13.30 -0.05
N TYR A 218 12.20 12.87 -1.22
CA TYR A 218 11.94 13.55 -2.48
C TYR A 218 10.45 13.70 -2.72
N GLY A 219 10.04 14.91 -3.08
CA GLY A 219 8.69 15.18 -3.55
C GLY A 219 8.66 16.09 -4.76
N TRP A 220 7.83 15.75 -5.74
CA TRP A 220 7.54 16.61 -6.87
C TRP A 220 7.00 17.98 -6.42
N ILE A 221 7.45 19.04 -7.10
CA ILE A 221 6.98 20.42 -7.00
C ILE A 221 6.72 20.99 -8.39
N LYS A 222 6.07 22.17 -8.46
CA LYS A 222 5.87 22.91 -9.71
C LYS A 222 7.21 23.12 -10.45
N GLY A 223 7.21 22.90 -11.77
CA GLY A 223 8.40 23.05 -12.62
C GLY A 223 9.22 21.78 -12.84
N GLN A 224 8.60 20.59 -12.67
CA GLN A 224 9.25 19.28 -12.86
C GLN A 224 10.54 19.13 -12.03
N ALA A 225 10.50 19.66 -10.81
CA ALA A 225 11.58 19.49 -9.85
C ALA A 225 11.12 18.57 -8.73
N ALA A 226 12.03 17.75 -8.21
CA ALA A 226 11.80 16.96 -7.02
C ALA A 226 12.78 17.40 -5.95
N VAL A 227 12.25 17.83 -4.81
CA VAL A 227 13.03 18.43 -3.73
C VAL A 227 12.62 17.92 -2.35
N TYR A 228 13.52 18.08 -1.38
CA TYR A 228 13.24 17.80 0.03
C TYR A 228 14.06 18.69 0.96
N PRO A 229 13.52 19.09 2.12
CA PRO A 229 14.21 19.87 3.12
C PRO A 229 14.97 18.99 4.12
N THR A 230 16.10 19.50 4.59
CA THR A 230 16.91 18.89 5.63
C THR A 230 17.40 19.92 6.63
N GLN A 231 17.13 19.70 7.91
CA GLN A 231 17.57 20.57 9.00
C GLN A 231 18.98 20.24 9.45
N LYS A 232 19.62 21.23 10.09
CA LYS A 232 20.96 21.06 10.67
C LYS A 232 21.02 19.94 11.70
N SER A 233 19.97 19.77 12.51
CA SER A 233 19.89 18.68 13.48
C SER A 233 19.99 17.30 12.84
N THR A 234 19.25 17.07 11.75
CA THR A 234 19.27 15.80 11.01
C THR A 234 20.61 15.57 10.33
N TYR A 235 21.17 16.60 9.69
CA TYR A 235 22.50 16.53 9.09
C TYR A 235 23.59 16.18 10.12
N ASP A 236 23.62 16.87 11.26
CA ASP A 236 24.61 16.66 12.31
C ASP A 236 24.48 15.28 12.96
N ALA A 237 23.25 14.77 13.14
CA ALA A 237 23.00 13.43 13.64
C ALA A 237 23.56 12.35 12.68
N LEU A 238 23.38 12.54 11.37
CA LEU A 238 23.91 11.61 10.36
C LEU A 238 25.44 11.60 10.32
N GLN A 239 26.11 12.72 10.61
CA GLN A 239 27.58 12.77 10.64
C GLN A 239 28.19 11.86 11.72
N GLN A 240 27.43 11.53 12.76
CA GLN A 240 27.88 10.62 13.82
C GLN A 240 27.83 9.15 13.42
N SER A 241 27.31 8.83 12.21
CA SER A 241 27.29 7.44 11.75
C SER A 241 28.70 6.87 11.56
N SER A 242 28.89 5.64 12.06
CA SER A 242 30.05 4.81 11.77
C SER A 242 30.11 4.36 10.31
N VAL A 243 28.99 4.43 9.59
CA VAL A 243 28.89 4.08 8.17
C VAL A 243 29.02 5.35 7.33
N ALA A 244 30.09 5.45 6.54
CA ALA A 244 30.35 6.63 5.73
C ALA A 244 29.20 6.98 4.78
N ASP A 245 28.55 5.97 4.20
CA ASP A 245 27.44 6.13 3.26
C ASP A 245 26.17 6.74 3.91
N GLU A 246 26.00 6.62 5.22
CA GLU A 246 24.83 7.19 5.92
C GLU A 246 24.94 8.69 6.18
N ARG A 247 26.16 9.22 6.25
CA ARG A 247 26.42 10.63 6.60
C ARG A 247 25.75 11.60 5.61
N MET A 248 25.49 11.15 4.40
CA MET A 248 24.84 11.92 3.33
C MET A 248 23.45 11.39 2.96
N ALA A 249 22.86 10.50 3.77
CA ALA A 249 21.56 9.88 3.46
C ALA A 249 20.44 10.90 3.25
N CYS A 250 20.51 12.06 3.93
CA CYS A 250 19.58 13.18 3.78
C CYS A 250 20.21 14.40 3.09
N GLY A 251 21.25 14.23 2.28
CA GLY A 251 21.88 15.35 1.59
C GLY A 251 22.51 16.37 2.55
N ASN A 252 22.50 17.65 2.15
CA ASN A 252 23.06 18.75 2.93
C ASN A 252 21.95 19.53 3.67
N VAL A 253 22.35 20.38 4.61
CA VAL A 253 21.42 21.33 5.24
C VAL A 253 20.82 22.26 4.16
N GLY A 254 19.50 22.38 4.12
CA GLY A 254 18.79 23.22 3.16
C GLY A 254 17.74 22.46 2.35
N ILE A 255 17.46 22.97 1.15
CA ILE A 255 16.61 22.30 0.15
C ILE A 255 17.51 21.52 -0.81
N ASN A 256 17.39 20.20 -0.80
CA ASN A 256 18.09 19.28 -1.68
C ASN A 256 17.21 18.91 -2.88
N GLY A 257 17.86 18.41 -3.94
CA GLY A 257 17.20 18.05 -5.19
C GLY A 257 17.22 19.17 -6.23
N GLY A 258 16.37 19.07 -7.24
CA GLY A 258 16.39 19.99 -8.38
C GLY A 258 15.46 19.56 -9.50
N HIS A 259 15.65 20.16 -10.67
CA HIS A 259 14.95 19.76 -11.90
C HIS A 259 15.30 18.33 -12.28
N MET A 260 14.29 17.56 -12.71
CA MET A 260 14.45 16.18 -13.15
C MET A 260 14.16 16.11 -14.63
N ASP A 261 15.14 15.72 -15.44
CA ASP A 261 14.97 15.62 -16.89
C ASP A 261 13.93 14.57 -17.30
N ASN A 262 13.80 13.51 -16.50
CA ASN A 262 12.85 12.44 -16.71
C ASN A 262 11.59 12.61 -15.82
N PRO A 263 10.43 12.99 -16.38
CA PRO A 263 9.19 13.15 -15.62
C PRO A 263 8.58 11.84 -15.14
N ASP A 264 9.03 10.69 -15.67
CA ASP A 264 8.54 9.35 -15.30
C ASP A 264 9.25 8.77 -14.07
N LEU A 265 10.22 9.49 -13.51
CA LEU A 265 10.82 9.13 -12.23
C LEU A 265 9.73 9.09 -11.14
N ARG A 266 9.88 8.16 -10.18
CA ARG A 266 8.90 7.96 -9.13
C ARG A 266 9.40 8.53 -7.81
N TYR A 267 8.69 9.53 -7.31
CA TYR A 267 8.97 10.19 -6.04
C TYR A 267 7.67 10.38 -5.25
N GLY A 268 7.80 10.93 -4.06
CA GLY A 268 6.69 11.49 -3.32
C GLY A 268 6.20 12.78 -3.99
N VAL A 269 5.35 13.52 -3.29
CA VAL A 269 4.79 14.78 -3.80
C VAL A 269 4.73 15.82 -2.68
N ASN A 270 5.23 17.03 -2.91
CA ASN A 270 5.09 18.13 -1.98
C ASN A 270 3.86 18.95 -2.34
N CYS A 271 2.85 18.93 -1.47
CA CYS A 271 1.61 19.67 -1.65
C CYS A 271 1.56 20.88 -0.72
N TYR A 272 0.87 21.94 -1.13
CA TYR A 272 0.65 23.15 -0.34
C TYR A 272 -0.85 23.42 -0.20
N GLY A 273 -1.34 23.49 1.03
CA GLY A 273 -2.76 23.69 1.31
C GLY A 273 -3.08 23.46 2.77
N ASP A 274 -4.37 23.28 3.06
CA ASP A 274 -4.81 22.83 4.37
C ASP A 274 -4.35 21.40 4.56
N LYS A 275 -3.40 21.20 5.49
CA LYS A 275 -2.87 19.87 5.75
C LYS A 275 -4.01 18.99 6.28
N PRO A 276 -4.29 17.82 5.66
CA PRO A 276 -5.29 16.90 6.16
C PRO A 276 -5.01 16.52 7.62
N SER A 277 -6.08 16.29 8.39
CA SER A 277 -5.95 15.74 9.75
C SER A 277 -5.18 14.43 9.71
N GLN A 278 -4.30 14.24 10.69
CA GLN A 278 -3.48 13.03 10.80
C GLN A 278 -4.39 11.80 10.93
N THR A 279 -4.14 10.79 10.09
CA THR A 279 -4.84 9.50 10.14
C THR A 279 -4.06 8.48 10.96
N ASP A 280 -4.70 7.36 11.33
CA ASP A 280 -4.02 6.24 12.03
C ASP A 280 -2.85 5.68 11.21
N HIS A 281 -2.98 5.67 9.88
CA HIS A 281 -1.90 5.27 8.97
C HIS A 281 -0.70 6.23 9.02
N ASP A 282 -0.96 7.54 9.14
CA ASP A 282 0.09 8.53 9.27
C ASP A 282 0.84 8.39 10.62
N LEU A 283 0.15 7.97 11.68
CA LEU A 283 0.75 7.69 12.99
C LEU A 283 1.70 6.48 12.94
N GLU A 284 1.27 5.40 12.30
CA GLU A 284 2.10 4.20 12.10
C GLU A 284 3.39 4.54 11.35
N ILE A 285 3.27 5.25 10.22
CA ILE A 285 4.40 5.67 9.38
C ILE A 285 5.33 6.65 10.12
N THR A 286 4.78 7.60 10.90
CA THR A 286 5.61 8.60 11.60
C THR A 286 6.44 7.96 12.70
N ASN A 287 5.90 6.94 13.38
CA ASN A 287 6.60 6.23 14.45
C ASN A 287 7.74 5.34 13.90
N GLU A 288 7.60 4.80 12.69
CA GLU A 288 8.67 4.02 12.02
C GLU A 288 9.80 4.91 11.48
N ARG A 289 9.53 6.19 11.17
CA ARG A 289 10.45 7.12 10.48
C ARG A 289 11.34 7.97 11.38
N MET A 290 11.38 7.72 12.68
CA MET A 290 12.39 8.34 13.54
C MET A 290 13.82 7.85 13.26
N GLN A 291 14.01 6.92 12.32
CA GLN A 291 15.32 6.42 11.88
C GLN A 291 15.53 6.79 10.40
N PRO A 292 16.67 7.42 10.05
CA PRO A 292 17.05 7.64 8.66
C PRO A 292 17.07 6.32 7.87
N PRO A 293 16.70 6.31 6.58
CA PRO A 293 16.73 5.11 5.76
C PRO A 293 18.18 4.58 5.67
N LEU A 294 18.41 3.35 6.13
CA LEU A 294 19.71 2.69 6.06
C LEU A 294 20.04 2.29 4.62
N THR A 295 21.27 2.53 4.17
CA THR A 295 21.77 1.97 2.91
C THR A 295 21.93 0.45 3.01
N PRO A 296 22.00 -0.31 1.90
CA PRO A 296 22.23 -1.75 1.97
C PRO A 296 23.54 -2.13 2.72
N ASN A 297 24.60 -1.34 2.53
CA ASN A 297 25.87 -1.51 3.25
C ASN A 297 25.69 -1.23 4.75
N ALA A 298 25.01 -0.15 5.10
CA ALA A 298 24.66 0.20 6.46
C ALA A 298 23.83 -0.89 7.15
N LEU A 299 22.81 -1.41 6.46
CA LEU A 299 21.99 -2.50 6.97
C LEU A 299 22.85 -3.74 7.24
N LYS A 300 23.76 -4.08 6.31
CA LYS A 300 24.70 -5.19 6.51
C LYS A 300 25.61 -4.96 7.71
N GLN A 301 26.17 -3.76 7.87
CA GLN A 301 27.02 -3.43 9.02
C GLN A 301 26.24 -3.45 10.34
N LYS A 302 25.01 -2.94 10.35
CA LYS A 302 24.11 -2.97 11.51
C LYS A 302 23.76 -4.41 11.90
N MET A 303 23.52 -5.29 10.94
CA MET A 303 23.31 -6.73 11.20
C MET A 303 24.54 -7.37 11.84
N ILE A 304 25.74 -7.07 11.31
CA ILE A 304 27.01 -7.55 11.88
C ILE A 304 27.22 -7.00 13.31
N GLU A 305 26.92 -5.73 13.54
CA GLU A 305 27.02 -5.11 14.87
C GLU A 305 26.06 -5.77 15.87
N LEU A 306 24.82 -6.03 15.46
CA LEU A 306 23.84 -6.73 16.28
C LEU A 306 24.29 -8.15 16.61
N GLU A 307 24.91 -8.86 15.66
CA GLU A 307 25.49 -10.17 15.87
C GLU A 307 26.65 -10.11 16.89
N PHE A 308 27.57 -9.15 16.77
CA PHE A 308 28.63 -8.96 17.76
C PHE A 308 28.11 -8.57 19.13
N LYS A 309 27.08 -7.72 19.21
CA LYS A 309 26.43 -7.35 20.48
C LYS A 309 25.77 -8.55 21.14
N ALA A 310 25.03 -9.36 20.39
CA ALA A 310 24.40 -10.58 20.88
C ALA A 310 25.43 -11.59 21.41
N ASN A 311 26.61 -11.65 20.78
CA ASN A 311 27.70 -12.52 21.17
C ASN A 311 28.78 -11.84 22.00
N SER A 312 28.53 -10.63 22.53
CA SER A 312 29.57 -9.81 23.19
C SER A 312 30.22 -10.51 24.39
N ASN A 313 29.45 -11.33 25.13
CA ASN A 313 29.96 -12.14 26.25
C ASN A 313 30.90 -13.27 25.81
N LEU A 314 30.92 -13.63 24.53
CA LEU A 314 31.82 -14.64 23.95
C LEU A 314 33.05 -14.00 23.30
N ILE A 315 33.08 -12.67 23.16
CA ILE A 315 34.23 -11.93 22.64
C ILE A 315 35.23 -11.75 23.78
N GLY A 316 36.35 -12.48 23.70
CA GLY A 316 37.42 -12.38 24.69
C GLY A 316 38.09 -11.01 24.66
N LEU A 317 37.93 -10.24 25.74
CA LEU A 317 38.64 -8.98 25.96
C LEU A 317 39.88 -9.25 26.80
N LEU A 318 41.01 -8.67 26.39
CA LEU A 318 42.24 -8.72 27.19
C LEU A 318 42.23 -7.57 28.20
N PRO A 319 42.77 -7.79 29.42
CA PRO A 319 42.93 -6.72 30.39
C PRO A 319 43.92 -5.66 29.86
N PHE A 320 43.68 -4.39 30.19
CA PHE A 320 44.54 -3.28 29.82
C PHE A 320 46.01 -3.50 30.21
N ASN A 321 46.26 -4.13 31.38
CA ASN A 321 47.56 -4.66 31.77
C ASN A 321 47.45 -5.69 32.92
N SER A 322 48.58 -6.16 33.45
CA SER A 322 48.63 -7.14 34.55
C SER A 322 48.03 -6.65 35.88
N LYS A 323 47.72 -5.35 36.01
CA LYS A 323 47.20 -4.71 37.22
C LYS A 323 45.79 -4.14 37.05
N GLY A 324 45.19 -4.21 35.85
CA GLY A 324 43.89 -3.60 35.59
C GLY A 324 43.20 -4.20 34.38
N TRP A 325 41.88 -4.40 34.50
CA TRP A 325 41.00 -4.73 33.40
C TRP A 325 40.98 -3.61 32.36
#